data_AF-A0A1Y6FYT4-F1
#
_entry.id   AF-A0A1Y6FYT4-F1
#
_cell.length_a   1.000
_cell.length_b   1.000
_cell.length_c   1.000
_cell.angle_alpha   90.00
_cell.angle_beta   90.00
_cell.angle_gamma   90.00
#
_symmetry.space_group_name_H-M   'P 1'
#
loop_
_entity.id
_entity.type
_entity.pdbx_description
1 polymer ?
#
loop_
_entity_poly.entity_id
_entity_poly.type
_entity_poly.pdbx_seq_one_letter_code
_entity_poly.pdbx_strand_id
1 'polypeptide(L)'
;MSFLATVYQVLIASPSDVSDQRKKIPGVIHKWNTEQTAYYNIAFLPVKWETHVIPEMGDRPQAIINKQIVENSDILVGTFWTKLGSHTGVAESGTVEEIQEFMKNGKKVMLYFSSAPVVLESVNLEQYQKLDAFKKECQQKGVYDNYSTIEEFERKLYNHLTSFAQNIVPPKKELNNNEIENELLVQYYLPNYSSFSSNFKAFKRDDLIKSKFITDIKDELYRLIHEISDVKLPSYSEISKEKINIGKDDTKLPRLNLSVKNVSPMASKELSNQKQTEIIQKTNILLGVDLEYSFFHVGELMESMVTFSHPLFKTPKKIEGSTVEREKDEKITNFIYKLKELEDYLNIFEYIGNYYIAPLSLQNIGKVFNESITVKLKFPKNVEILKANDIKIPPPNIVEEFTDGIFNFILRQNKDSLVQENFNYIPLPSYGGVIEMYQEYIEKVNKLNTDYKHYIESLFNVEIYIESDYTVLEYYFKELNPKENIAFPSFILFKSTDTFKILYEITSKNLPDRVEGELEYQI
;
A
#
# COMPACT_ATOMS: atom_id res chain seq x y z
N MET A 1 -4.68 -17.38 -7.73
CA MET A 1 -3.28 -17.34 -7.23
C MET A 1 -2.80 -18.77 -7.05
N SER A 2 -1.52 -19.05 -7.35
CA SER A 2 -0.89 -20.35 -7.08
C SER A 2 -0.35 -20.39 -5.64
N PHE A 3 -0.26 -21.58 -5.05
CA PHE A 3 0.28 -21.82 -3.70
C PHE A 3 1.03 -23.16 -3.67
N LEU A 4 1.89 -23.35 -2.67
CA LEU A 4 2.64 -24.60 -2.46
C LEU A 4 1.85 -25.56 -1.55
N ALA A 5 1.79 -26.84 -1.91
CA ALA A 5 1.12 -27.87 -1.11
C ALA A 5 1.94 -29.16 -1.04
N THR A 6 1.86 -29.86 0.09
CA THR A 6 2.41 -31.21 0.27
C THR A 6 1.37 -32.23 -0.19
N VAL A 7 1.76 -33.17 -1.05
CA VAL A 7 0.84 -34.17 -1.62
C VAL A 7 1.06 -35.52 -0.95
N TYR A 8 0.00 -36.12 -0.39
CA TYR A 8 0.01 -37.47 0.18
C TYR A 8 -0.68 -38.45 -0.77
N GLN A 9 0.00 -39.54 -1.10
CA GLN A 9 -0.55 -40.62 -1.92
C GLN A 9 -1.43 -41.55 -1.08
N VAL A 10 -2.69 -41.68 -1.47
CA VAL A 10 -3.72 -42.44 -0.76
C VAL A 10 -4.04 -43.72 -1.54
N LEU A 11 -3.50 -44.84 -1.10
CA LEU A 11 -3.78 -46.16 -1.66
C LEU A 11 -5.18 -46.62 -1.29
N ILE A 12 -5.97 -47.02 -2.28
CA ILE A 12 -7.33 -47.51 -2.11
C ILE A 12 -7.33 -49.04 -2.18
N ALA A 13 -7.50 -49.67 -1.02
CA ALA A 13 -7.51 -51.11 -0.85
C ALA A 13 -8.95 -51.57 -0.62
N SER A 14 -9.48 -52.45 -1.46
CA SER A 14 -10.85 -52.93 -1.29
C SER A 14 -11.06 -54.29 -1.96
N PRO A 15 -11.83 -55.21 -1.36
CA PRO A 15 -12.34 -56.38 -2.05
C PRO A 15 -13.35 -56.00 -3.15
N SER A 16 -13.75 -57.00 -3.95
CA SER A 16 -14.61 -56.77 -5.12
C SER A 16 -16.07 -56.43 -4.79
N ASP A 17 -16.56 -56.75 -3.59
CA ASP A 17 -17.96 -56.56 -3.16
C ASP A 17 -18.28 -55.14 -2.69
N VAL A 18 -17.28 -54.25 -2.62
CA VAL A 18 -17.41 -52.83 -2.22
C VAL A 18 -17.03 -51.87 -3.36
N SER A 19 -17.41 -52.25 -4.59
CA SER A 19 -17.03 -51.49 -5.79
C SER A 19 -17.58 -50.06 -5.81
N ASP A 20 -18.74 -49.83 -5.21
CA ASP A 20 -19.35 -48.50 -5.15
C ASP A 20 -18.56 -47.57 -4.22
N GLN A 21 -18.14 -48.06 -3.04
CA GLN A 21 -17.29 -47.30 -2.13
C GLN A 21 -15.94 -47.00 -2.77
N ARG A 22 -15.33 -47.97 -3.45
CA ARG A 22 -14.07 -47.79 -4.21
C ARG A 22 -14.18 -46.69 -5.26
N LYS A 23 -15.35 -46.52 -5.91
CA LYS A 23 -15.61 -45.44 -6.87
C LYS A 23 -15.81 -44.08 -6.21
N LYS A 24 -16.34 -44.03 -4.98
CA LYS A 24 -16.57 -42.78 -4.26
C LYS A 24 -15.33 -42.16 -3.63
N ILE A 25 -14.36 -42.96 -3.19
CA ILE A 25 -13.15 -42.45 -2.51
C ILE A 25 -12.44 -41.33 -3.30
N PRO A 26 -12.16 -41.48 -4.62
CA PRO A 26 -11.56 -40.38 -5.40
C PRO A 26 -12.42 -39.11 -5.44
N GLY A 27 -13.75 -39.25 -5.47
CA GLY A 27 -14.68 -38.11 -5.44
C GLY A 27 -14.63 -37.36 -4.11
N VAL A 28 -14.55 -38.10 -2.99
CA VAL A 28 -14.37 -37.50 -1.65
C VAL A 28 -13.03 -36.78 -1.55
N ILE A 29 -11.96 -37.41 -2.01
CA ILE A 29 -10.62 -36.80 -2.05
C ILE A 29 -10.62 -35.54 -2.93
N HIS A 30 -11.23 -35.59 -4.11
CA HIS A 30 -11.32 -34.43 -5.00
C HIS A 30 -12.11 -33.28 -4.37
N LYS A 31 -13.25 -33.59 -3.74
CA LYS A 31 -14.05 -32.61 -2.99
C LYS A 31 -13.21 -31.98 -1.88
N TRP A 32 -12.57 -32.81 -1.06
CA TRP A 32 -11.70 -32.34 0.03
C TRP A 32 -10.59 -31.46 -0.50
N ASN A 33 -9.91 -31.87 -1.57
CA ASN A 33 -8.83 -31.08 -2.16
C ASN A 33 -9.33 -29.72 -2.67
N THR A 34 -10.52 -29.67 -3.27
CA THR A 34 -11.12 -28.43 -3.77
C THR A 34 -11.44 -27.46 -2.63
N GLU A 35 -11.92 -27.97 -1.50
CA GLU A 35 -12.40 -27.17 -0.37
C GLU A 35 -11.28 -26.79 0.61
N GLN A 36 -10.26 -27.65 0.78
CA GLN A 36 -9.35 -27.59 1.94
C GLN A 36 -7.87 -27.45 1.57
N THR A 37 -7.45 -27.73 0.33
CA THR A 37 -6.01 -27.75 -0.03
C THR A 37 -5.32 -26.41 0.19
N ALA A 38 -6.00 -25.30 -0.16
CA ALA A 38 -5.46 -23.95 0.03
C ALA A 38 -5.33 -23.56 1.51
N TYR A 39 -6.15 -24.14 2.39
CA TYR A 39 -6.14 -23.84 3.81
C TYR A 39 -5.04 -24.63 4.54
N TYR A 40 -4.95 -25.94 4.31
CA TYR A 40 -3.98 -26.80 4.99
C TYR A 40 -2.62 -26.89 4.28
N ASN A 41 -2.49 -26.38 3.04
CA ASN A 41 -1.34 -26.64 2.16
C ASN A 41 -1.04 -28.14 2.03
N ILE A 42 -2.09 -28.96 2.03
CA ILE A 42 -2.05 -30.43 1.89
C ILE A 42 -3.00 -30.83 0.76
N ALA A 43 -2.60 -31.77 -0.08
CA ALA A 43 -3.48 -32.41 -1.05
C ALA A 43 -3.36 -33.94 -0.94
N PHE A 44 -4.43 -34.65 -1.29
CA PHE A 44 -4.44 -36.11 -1.36
C PHE A 44 -4.53 -36.58 -2.81
N LEU A 45 -3.72 -37.57 -3.19
CA LEU A 45 -3.74 -38.17 -4.52
C LEU A 45 -4.23 -39.62 -4.44
N PRO A 46 -5.40 -39.97 -5.02
CA PRO A 46 -5.91 -41.34 -4.95
C PRO A 46 -5.11 -42.28 -5.85
N VAL A 47 -4.54 -43.34 -5.26
CA VAL A 47 -3.79 -44.40 -5.93
C VAL A 47 -4.62 -45.68 -5.96
N LYS A 48 -4.69 -46.32 -7.12
CA LYS A 48 -5.43 -47.57 -7.36
C LYS A 48 -4.58 -48.51 -8.20
N TRP A 49 -4.62 -49.80 -7.90
CA TRP A 49 -3.83 -50.78 -8.66
C TRP A 49 -4.22 -50.80 -10.16
N GLU A 50 -5.51 -50.63 -10.50
CA GLU A 50 -5.98 -50.68 -11.89
C GLU A 50 -5.42 -49.57 -12.77
N THR A 51 -5.00 -48.44 -12.17
CA THR A 51 -4.56 -47.25 -12.89
C THR A 51 -3.11 -46.88 -12.64
N HIS A 52 -2.49 -47.41 -11.58
CA HIS A 52 -1.14 -47.03 -11.16
C HIS A 52 -0.15 -48.21 -11.09
N VAL A 53 -0.58 -49.43 -11.45
CA VAL A 53 0.32 -50.58 -11.62
C VAL A 53 0.60 -50.79 -13.10
N ILE A 54 1.88 -50.92 -13.44
CA ILE A 54 2.35 -51.24 -14.79
C ILE A 54 2.54 -52.76 -14.88
N PRO A 55 2.10 -53.41 -15.98
CA PRO A 55 2.33 -54.84 -16.19
C PRO A 55 3.83 -55.18 -16.13
N GLU A 56 4.19 -56.02 -15.18
CA GLU A 56 5.56 -56.48 -14.94
C GLU A 56 5.53 -57.98 -14.69
N MET A 57 6.58 -58.68 -15.14
CA MET A 57 6.71 -60.14 -15.04
C MET A 57 7.96 -60.48 -14.24
N GLY A 58 7.96 -61.61 -13.53
CA GLY A 58 9.15 -62.12 -12.83
C GLY A 58 8.99 -62.30 -11.32
N ASP A 59 7.80 -62.05 -10.76
CA ASP A 59 7.48 -62.28 -9.35
C ASP A 59 5.97 -62.60 -9.21
N ARG A 60 5.52 -62.91 -7.99
CA ARG A 60 4.11 -63.12 -7.68
C ARG A 60 3.31 -61.83 -7.92
N PRO A 61 2.10 -61.88 -8.53
CA PRO A 61 1.33 -60.69 -8.89
C PRO A 61 1.15 -59.65 -7.77
N GLN A 62 0.81 -60.09 -6.55
CA GLN A 62 0.63 -59.17 -5.42
C GLN A 62 1.96 -58.57 -4.93
N ALA A 63 3.09 -59.29 -5.04
CA ALA A 63 4.40 -58.76 -4.66
C ALA A 63 4.83 -57.61 -5.60
N ILE A 64 4.53 -57.74 -6.90
CA ILE A 64 4.74 -56.70 -7.90
C ILE A 64 3.88 -55.46 -7.59
N ILE A 65 2.59 -55.69 -7.32
CA ILE A 65 1.66 -54.62 -6.94
C ILE A 65 2.17 -53.88 -5.70
N ASN A 66 2.55 -54.61 -4.64
CA ASN A 66 3.03 -54.00 -3.40
C ASN A 66 4.28 -53.13 -3.63
N LYS A 67 5.28 -53.62 -4.38
CA LYS A 67 6.48 -52.84 -4.73
C LYS A 67 6.14 -51.54 -5.44
N GLN A 68 5.16 -51.55 -6.35
CA GLN A 68 4.83 -50.37 -7.15
C GLN A 68 3.97 -49.34 -6.37
N ILE A 69 2.95 -49.77 -5.62
CA ILE A 69 1.97 -48.84 -5.04
C ILE A 69 1.97 -48.78 -3.51
N VAL A 70 2.40 -49.82 -2.80
CA VAL A 70 2.41 -49.82 -1.33
C VAL A 70 3.63 -49.07 -0.79
N GLU A 71 4.80 -49.31 -1.36
CA GLU A 71 6.04 -48.62 -0.96
C GLU A 71 5.96 -47.10 -1.21
N ASN A 72 5.29 -46.68 -2.28
CA ASN A 72 5.21 -45.28 -2.70
C ASN A 72 4.00 -44.51 -2.13
N SER A 73 3.08 -45.19 -1.43
CA SER A 73 1.90 -44.51 -0.86
C SER A 73 2.09 -44.14 0.62
N ASP A 74 1.44 -43.07 1.08
CA ASP A 74 1.58 -42.54 2.44
C ASP A 74 0.44 -42.97 3.37
N ILE A 75 -0.76 -43.10 2.80
CA ILE A 75 -1.99 -43.46 3.51
C ILE A 75 -2.67 -44.61 2.78
N LEU A 76 -3.23 -45.57 3.52
CA LEU A 76 -4.09 -46.61 2.96
C LEU A 76 -5.53 -46.42 3.46
N VAL A 77 -6.49 -46.42 2.55
CA VAL A 77 -7.93 -46.46 2.82
C VAL A 77 -8.46 -47.83 2.44
N GLY A 78 -8.82 -48.63 3.46
CA GLY A 78 -9.35 -49.98 3.33
C GLY A 78 -10.86 -50.01 3.52
N THR A 79 -11.62 -50.54 2.58
CA THR A 79 -13.08 -50.74 2.73
C THR A 79 -13.46 -52.22 2.65
N PHE A 80 -14.37 -52.67 3.51
CA PHE A 80 -14.82 -54.07 3.59
C PHE A 80 -16.33 -54.16 3.80
N TRP A 81 -16.96 -55.25 3.35
CA TRP A 81 -18.37 -55.54 3.64
C TRP A 81 -18.60 -57.00 4.05
N THR A 82 -18.66 -57.93 3.10
CA THR A 82 -18.93 -59.36 3.37
C THR A 82 -17.79 -60.29 3.00
N LYS A 83 -16.84 -59.81 2.20
CA LYS A 83 -15.70 -60.58 1.72
C LYS A 83 -14.38 -60.01 2.22
N LEU A 84 -13.40 -60.89 2.41
CA LEU A 84 -12.02 -60.51 2.68
C LEU A 84 -11.16 -60.56 1.40
N GLY A 85 -11.43 -61.56 0.54
CA GLY A 85 -10.73 -61.78 -0.73
C GLY A 85 -10.10 -63.16 -0.83
N SER A 86 -9.25 -63.35 -1.84
CA SER A 86 -8.58 -64.61 -2.14
C SER A 86 -7.15 -64.62 -1.61
N HIS A 87 -6.74 -65.77 -1.06
CA HIS A 87 -5.40 -65.97 -0.50
C HIS A 87 -4.31 -65.69 -1.53
N THR A 88 -3.30 -64.92 -1.14
CA THR A 88 -2.23 -64.46 -2.05
C THR A 88 -0.96 -65.29 -1.94
N GLY A 89 -0.98 -66.41 -1.22
CA GLY A 89 0.19 -67.23 -0.93
C GLY A 89 1.02 -66.74 0.26
N VAL A 90 0.76 -65.53 0.76
CA VAL A 90 1.40 -64.94 1.96
C VAL A 90 0.34 -64.49 2.97
N ALA A 91 -0.73 -63.85 2.51
CA ALA A 91 -1.81 -63.37 3.38
C ALA A 91 -3.17 -63.93 2.94
N GLU A 92 -4.15 -63.82 3.83
CA GLU A 92 -5.54 -64.26 3.61
C GLU A 92 -6.22 -63.51 2.44
N SER A 93 -5.78 -62.30 2.12
CA SER A 93 -6.13 -61.60 0.89
C SER A 93 -5.11 -60.54 0.49
N GLY A 94 -5.17 -60.08 -0.77
CA GLY A 94 -4.28 -59.01 -1.25
C GLY A 94 -4.45 -57.70 -0.50
N THR A 95 -5.70 -57.33 -0.19
CA THR A 95 -6.02 -56.17 0.65
C THR A 95 -5.43 -56.30 2.06
N VAL A 96 -5.45 -57.50 2.65
CA VAL A 96 -4.83 -57.76 3.96
C VAL A 96 -3.31 -57.66 3.87
N GLU A 97 -2.69 -58.17 2.82
CA GLU A 97 -1.25 -58.06 2.58
C GLU A 97 -0.82 -56.60 2.51
N GLU A 98 -1.53 -55.78 1.73
CA GLU A 98 -1.29 -54.33 1.60
C GLU A 98 -1.39 -53.61 2.97
N ILE A 99 -2.43 -53.93 3.76
CA ILE A 99 -2.63 -53.36 5.10
C ILE A 99 -1.50 -53.73 6.06
N GLN A 100 -1.10 -55.00 6.09
CA GLN A 100 -0.04 -55.49 6.97
C GLN A 100 1.31 -54.84 6.64
N GLU A 101 1.63 -54.68 5.35
CA GLU A 101 2.83 -53.99 4.87
C GLU A 101 2.83 -52.50 5.28
N PHE A 102 1.69 -51.82 5.14
CA PHE A 102 1.51 -50.43 5.59
C PHE A 102 1.76 -50.28 7.09
N MET A 103 1.15 -51.15 7.90
CA MET A 103 1.30 -51.13 9.36
C MET A 103 2.76 -51.40 9.77
N LYS A 104 3.43 -52.35 9.11
CA LYS A 104 4.83 -52.69 9.36
C LYS A 104 5.77 -51.50 9.10
N ASN A 105 5.47 -50.71 8.06
CA ASN A 105 6.23 -49.52 7.70
C ASN A 105 5.84 -48.26 8.51
N GLY A 106 4.98 -48.40 9.52
CA GLY A 106 4.53 -47.27 10.36
C GLY A 106 3.66 -46.24 9.62
N LYS A 107 3.16 -46.59 8.43
CA LYS A 107 2.33 -45.73 7.59
C LYS A 107 0.89 -45.73 8.09
N LYS A 108 0.11 -44.72 7.67
CA LYS A 108 -1.25 -44.55 8.18
C LYS A 108 -2.23 -45.45 7.45
N VAL A 109 -3.12 -46.09 8.21
CA VAL A 109 -4.15 -47.00 7.71
C VAL A 109 -5.50 -46.56 8.25
N MET A 110 -6.47 -46.35 7.37
CA MET A 110 -7.86 -46.03 7.69
C MET A 110 -8.75 -47.18 7.20
N LEU A 111 -9.34 -47.94 8.13
CA LEU A 111 -10.18 -49.09 7.80
C LEU A 111 -11.67 -48.79 8.06
N TYR A 112 -12.51 -49.19 7.11
CA TYR A 112 -13.95 -48.98 7.14
C TYR A 112 -14.70 -50.28 6.86
N PHE A 113 -15.57 -50.67 7.78
CA PHE A 113 -16.39 -51.89 7.65
C PHE A 113 -17.86 -51.53 7.46
N SER A 114 -18.47 -52.01 6.38
CA SER A 114 -19.88 -51.79 6.12
C SER A 114 -20.76 -52.65 7.04
N SER A 115 -21.79 -52.05 7.59
CA SER A 115 -22.89 -52.69 8.32
C SER A 115 -24.20 -52.64 7.53
N ALA A 116 -24.13 -52.42 6.20
CA ALA A 116 -25.32 -52.39 5.35
C ALA A 116 -26.02 -53.77 5.33
N PRO A 117 -27.37 -53.81 5.34
CA PRO A 117 -28.13 -55.07 5.31
C PRO A 117 -27.76 -55.94 4.10
N VAL A 118 -27.67 -57.25 4.31
CA VAL A 118 -27.31 -58.23 3.28
C VAL A 118 -28.36 -59.33 3.23
N VAL A 119 -28.64 -59.84 2.03
CA VAL A 119 -29.43 -61.06 1.87
C VAL A 119 -28.54 -62.23 2.28
N LEU A 120 -28.88 -62.96 3.35
CA LEU A 120 -28.01 -64.01 3.92
C LEU A 120 -27.59 -65.07 2.90
N GLU A 121 -28.45 -65.39 1.93
CA GLU A 121 -28.20 -66.36 0.87
C GLU A 121 -27.09 -65.92 -0.12
N SER A 122 -26.79 -64.62 -0.20
CA SER A 122 -25.72 -64.09 -1.05
C SER A 122 -24.35 -64.02 -0.35
N VAL A 123 -24.30 -64.32 0.96
CA VAL A 123 -23.08 -64.26 1.77
C VAL A 123 -22.36 -65.59 1.74
N ASN A 124 -21.10 -65.58 1.35
CA ASN A 124 -20.22 -66.72 1.56
C ASN A 124 -19.77 -66.74 3.04
N LEU A 125 -20.30 -67.71 3.81
CA LEU A 125 -20.05 -67.83 5.25
C LEU A 125 -18.57 -67.98 5.60
N GLU A 126 -17.78 -68.69 4.79
CA GLU A 126 -16.33 -68.84 5.04
C GLU A 126 -15.59 -67.51 4.89
N GLN A 127 -15.91 -66.74 3.84
CA GLN A 127 -15.35 -65.40 3.62
C GLN A 127 -15.72 -64.43 4.73
N TYR A 128 -16.96 -64.50 5.20
CA TYR A 128 -17.44 -63.68 6.31
C TYR A 128 -16.74 -64.04 7.63
N GLN A 129 -16.53 -65.33 7.92
CA GLN A 129 -15.76 -65.78 9.09
C GLN A 129 -14.31 -65.27 9.06
N LYS A 130 -13.65 -65.31 7.90
CA LYS A 130 -12.31 -64.74 7.72
C LYS A 130 -12.30 -63.22 7.96
N LEU A 131 -13.31 -62.52 7.45
CA LEU A 131 -13.45 -61.08 7.67
C LEU A 131 -13.67 -60.75 9.15
N ASP A 132 -14.49 -61.53 9.87
CA ASP A 132 -14.70 -61.35 11.32
C ASP A 132 -13.41 -61.58 12.12
N ALA A 133 -12.61 -62.60 11.77
CA ALA A 133 -11.31 -62.84 12.37
C ALA A 133 -10.34 -61.66 12.11
N PHE A 134 -10.28 -61.17 10.88
CA PHE A 134 -9.46 -60.01 10.53
C PHE A 134 -9.92 -58.73 11.26
N LYS A 135 -11.24 -58.53 11.40
CA LYS A 135 -11.82 -57.41 12.13
C LYS A 135 -11.37 -57.44 13.60
N LYS A 136 -11.40 -58.62 14.25
CA LYS A 136 -10.91 -58.82 15.62
C LYS A 136 -9.41 -58.57 15.75
N GLU A 137 -8.61 -58.98 14.77
CA GLU A 137 -7.17 -58.68 14.73
C GLU A 137 -6.92 -57.16 14.66
N CYS A 138 -7.67 -56.46 13.81
CA CYS A 138 -7.58 -55.01 13.67
C CYS A 138 -7.94 -54.29 14.98
N GLN A 139 -8.94 -54.77 15.75
CA GLN A 139 -9.28 -54.19 17.07
C GLN A 139 -8.11 -54.24 18.06
N GLN A 140 -7.27 -55.28 17.97
CA GLN A 140 -6.12 -55.41 18.87
C GLN A 140 -4.95 -54.51 18.49
N LYS A 141 -4.86 -54.13 17.21
CA LYS A 141 -3.74 -53.38 16.63
C LYS A 141 -4.05 -51.91 16.33
N GLY A 142 -5.31 -51.49 16.44
CA GLY A 142 -5.72 -50.12 16.16
C GLY A 142 -7.23 -49.89 16.23
N VAL A 143 -7.68 -48.83 15.55
CA VAL A 143 -9.08 -48.41 15.49
C VAL A 143 -9.54 -48.44 14.04
N TYR A 144 -10.76 -48.91 13.82
CA TYR A 144 -11.46 -48.82 12.54
C TYR A 144 -12.81 -48.14 12.74
N ASP A 145 -13.45 -47.73 11.65
CA ASP A 145 -14.81 -47.19 11.67
C ASP A 145 -15.80 -48.12 10.94
N ASN A 146 -17.09 -48.02 11.28
CA ASN A 146 -18.15 -48.72 10.57
C ASN A 146 -19.05 -47.73 9.83
N TYR A 147 -19.74 -48.16 8.78
CA TYR A 147 -20.72 -47.32 8.09
C TYR A 147 -21.92 -48.12 7.61
N SER A 148 -23.09 -47.51 7.62
CA SER A 148 -24.36 -48.12 7.21
C SER A 148 -24.77 -47.75 5.78
N THR A 149 -24.37 -46.58 5.30
CA THR A 149 -24.64 -46.11 3.92
C THR A 149 -23.40 -45.53 3.24
N ILE A 150 -23.47 -45.32 1.93
CA ILE A 150 -22.38 -44.73 1.15
C ILE A 150 -22.16 -43.25 1.54
N GLU A 151 -23.23 -42.51 1.78
CA GLU A 151 -23.17 -41.10 2.19
C GLU A 151 -22.51 -40.96 3.57
N GLU A 152 -22.80 -41.90 4.48
CA GLU A 152 -22.14 -41.96 5.78
C GLU A 152 -20.63 -42.22 5.63
N PHE A 153 -20.26 -43.17 4.76
CA PHE A 153 -18.86 -43.46 4.44
C PHE A 153 -18.15 -42.23 3.85
N GLU A 154 -18.75 -41.55 2.87
CA GLU A 154 -18.18 -40.34 2.26
C GLU A 154 -17.93 -39.25 3.30
N ARG A 155 -18.92 -38.99 4.17
CA ARG A 155 -18.82 -38.01 5.26
C ARG A 155 -17.72 -38.38 6.26
N LYS A 156 -17.64 -39.65 6.66
CA LYS A 156 -16.63 -40.12 7.61
C LYS A 156 -15.22 -40.02 7.02
N LEU A 157 -15.04 -40.47 5.77
CA LEU A 157 -13.77 -40.36 5.08
C LEU A 157 -13.32 -38.90 4.94
N TYR A 158 -14.21 -38.00 4.55
CA TYR A 158 -13.91 -36.57 4.48
C TYR A 158 -13.42 -36.03 5.84
N ASN A 159 -14.15 -36.33 6.92
CA ASN A 159 -13.81 -35.86 8.26
C ASN A 159 -12.47 -36.42 8.76
N HIS A 160 -12.17 -37.68 8.45
CA HIS A 160 -10.90 -38.31 8.84
C HIS A 160 -9.71 -37.73 8.07
N LEU A 161 -9.87 -37.42 6.77
CA LEU A 161 -8.85 -36.70 5.99
C LEU A 161 -8.61 -35.29 6.54
N THR A 162 -9.66 -34.57 6.92
CA THR A 162 -9.54 -33.26 7.60
C THR A 162 -8.78 -33.38 8.90
N SER A 163 -9.14 -34.36 9.74
CA SER A 163 -8.47 -34.60 11.03
C SER A 163 -6.99 -34.96 10.83
N PHE A 164 -6.67 -35.73 9.78
CA PHE A 164 -5.29 -36.05 9.42
C PHE A 164 -4.50 -34.79 9.06
N ALA A 165 -5.05 -33.92 8.19
CA ALA A 165 -4.43 -32.66 7.81
C ALA A 165 -4.20 -31.72 9.02
N GLN A 166 -5.19 -31.62 9.91
CA GLN A 166 -5.10 -30.83 11.15
C GLN A 166 -4.01 -31.29 12.09
N ASN A 167 -3.74 -32.60 12.19
CA ASN A 167 -2.70 -33.13 13.07
C ASN A 167 -1.28 -32.91 12.53
N ILE A 168 -1.13 -32.67 11.22
CA ILE A 168 0.17 -32.47 10.56
C ILE A 168 0.55 -30.99 10.53
N VAL A 169 -0.44 -30.11 10.35
CA VAL A 169 -0.23 -28.67 10.41
C VAL A 169 -0.29 -28.26 11.90
N PRO A 170 0.79 -27.71 12.50
CA PRO A 170 0.73 -27.29 13.89
C PRO A 170 -0.42 -26.29 14.09
N PRO A 171 -1.13 -26.35 15.24
CA PRO A 171 -2.31 -25.55 15.44
C PRO A 171 -1.93 -24.07 15.39
N LYS A 172 -2.28 -23.39 14.29
CA LYS A 172 -2.58 -21.97 14.36
C LYS A 172 -3.78 -21.85 15.29
N LYS A 173 -3.61 -21.11 16.38
CA LYS A 173 -4.66 -20.73 17.34
C LYS A 173 -5.99 -20.54 16.63
N GLU A 174 -6.96 -21.32 17.08
CA GLU A 174 -8.41 -21.29 16.86
C GLU A 174 -8.94 -20.18 15.95
N LEU A 175 -9.29 -20.57 14.72
CA LEU A 175 -10.33 -19.89 13.94
C LEU A 175 -11.68 -20.46 14.39
N ASN A 176 -12.38 -19.71 15.25
CA ASN A 176 -13.81 -19.86 15.39
C ASN A 176 -14.44 -19.66 14.01
N ASN A 177 -15.05 -20.70 13.45
CA ASN A 177 -16.01 -20.58 12.37
C ASN A 177 -17.31 -19.97 12.91
N ASN A 178 -17.24 -18.72 13.38
CA ASN A 178 -18.30 -17.80 13.02
C ASN A 178 -18.03 -17.51 11.54
N GLU A 179 -18.99 -17.78 10.67
CA GLU A 179 -18.95 -17.10 9.39
C GLU A 179 -18.82 -15.62 9.71
N ILE A 180 -17.70 -15.01 9.31
CA ILE A 180 -17.53 -13.56 9.40
C ILE A 180 -18.49 -12.98 8.37
N GLU A 181 -19.78 -12.90 8.72
CA GLU A 181 -20.81 -12.35 7.84
C GLU A 181 -20.53 -10.88 7.63
N ASN A 182 -20.21 -10.14 8.68
CA ASN A 182 -20.00 -8.70 8.61
C ASN A 182 -18.88 -8.27 9.57
N GLU A 183 -17.69 -7.98 9.04
CA GLU A 183 -16.54 -7.52 9.81
C GLU A 183 -15.81 -6.41 9.07
N LEU A 184 -15.76 -5.26 9.73
CA LEU A 184 -15.00 -4.09 9.33
C LEU A 184 -13.80 -3.93 10.26
N LEU A 185 -12.64 -3.65 9.69
CA LEU A 185 -11.41 -3.41 10.45
C LEU A 185 -10.77 -2.10 10.02
N VAL A 186 -10.21 -1.37 10.98
CA VAL A 186 -9.21 -0.35 10.68
C VAL A 186 -7.84 -1.01 10.81
N GLN A 187 -6.96 -0.84 9.82
CA GLN A 187 -5.57 -1.26 9.91
C GLN A 187 -4.64 -0.23 9.28
N TYR A 188 -3.38 -0.27 9.68
CA TYR A 188 -2.34 0.46 8.99
C TYR A 188 -1.99 -0.21 7.67
N TYR A 189 -1.71 0.60 6.65
CA TYR A 189 -1.22 0.14 5.36
C TYR A 189 -0.42 1.25 4.69
N LEU A 190 0.82 0.95 4.31
CA LEU A 190 1.65 1.86 3.52
C LEU A 190 2.51 1.03 2.55
N PRO A 191 2.34 1.18 1.23
CA PRO A 191 3.07 0.39 0.25
C PRO A 191 4.57 0.44 0.47
N ASN A 192 5.22 -0.71 0.33
CA ASN A 192 6.67 -0.90 0.51
C ASN A 192 7.19 -0.61 1.93
N TYR A 193 6.33 -0.29 2.90
CA TYR A 193 6.72 0.00 4.29
C TYR A 193 6.01 -0.91 5.31
N SER A 194 4.68 -1.04 5.21
CA SER A 194 3.88 -1.91 6.08
C SER A 194 2.73 -2.52 5.31
N SER A 195 2.66 -3.87 5.32
CA SER A 195 1.43 -4.57 4.98
C SER A 195 0.33 -4.24 6.00
N PHE A 196 -0.90 -4.61 5.67
CA PHE A 196 -2.04 -4.56 6.57
C PHE A 196 -1.71 -5.12 7.95
N SER A 197 -1.80 -4.28 8.98
CA SER A 197 -1.38 -4.60 10.33
C SER A 197 -2.08 -3.71 11.35
N SER A 198 -2.35 -4.25 12.54
CA SER A 198 -2.78 -3.45 13.70
C SER A 198 -1.61 -2.75 14.40
N ASN A 199 -0.37 -3.07 14.04
CA ASN A 199 0.85 -2.47 14.57
C ASN A 199 1.55 -1.68 13.47
N PHE A 200 2.03 -0.47 13.79
CA PHE A 200 2.80 0.34 12.86
C PHE A 200 4.00 0.97 13.54
N LYS A 201 5.15 0.87 12.87
CA LYS A 201 6.38 1.50 13.33
C LYS A 201 6.44 2.92 12.81
N ALA A 202 6.81 3.85 13.69
CA ALA A 202 6.94 5.26 13.41
C ALA A 202 7.59 5.55 12.07
N PHE A 203 6.91 6.40 11.32
CA PHE A 203 7.34 6.84 10.00
C PHE A 203 7.09 8.34 9.85
N LYS A 204 8.10 9.04 9.36
CA LYS A 204 8.04 10.46 9.01
C LYS A 204 8.36 10.62 7.53
N ARG A 205 7.90 11.73 6.96
CA ARG A 205 8.18 12.10 5.57
C ARG A 205 9.41 13.01 5.45
N ASP A 206 10.49 12.66 6.16
CA ASP A 206 11.77 13.37 6.06
C ASP A 206 12.49 13.12 4.72
N ASP A 207 11.97 12.18 3.91
CA ASP A 207 12.37 11.93 2.53
C ASP A 207 12.03 13.09 1.58
N LEU A 208 11.04 13.93 1.89
CA LEU A 208 10.50 14.94 0.97
C LEU A 208 11.54 15.97 0.52
N ILE A 209 12.46 16.36 1.41
CA ILE A 209 13.54 17.30 1.11
C ILE A 209 14.59 16.73 0.14
N LYS A 210 14.60 15.41 -0.05
CA LYS A 210 15.46 14.67 -1.00
C LYS A 210 14.66 14.10 -2.18
N SER A 211 13.41 14.52 -2.34
CA SER A 211 12.55 14.05 -3.42
C SER A 211 13.12 14.43 -4.79
N LYS A 212 12.69 13.69 -5.82
CA LYS A 212 12.98 14.04 -7.21
C LYS A 212 12.51 15.45 -7.55
N PHE A 213 11.34 15.85 -7.05
CA PHE A 213 10.80 17.19 -7.23
C PHE A 213 11.79 18.30 -6.80
N ILE A 214 12.38 18.17 -5.60
CA ILE A 214 13.40 19.12 -5.13
C ILE A 214 14.67 19.04 -5.97
N THR A 215 15.07 17.84 -6.38
CA THR A 215 16.26 17.63 -7.22
C THR A 215 16.11 18.31 -8.57
N ASP A 216 14.95 18.16 -9.22
CA ASP A 216 14.65 18.77 -10.53
C ASP A 216 14.71 20.31 -10.47
N ILE A 217 14.23 20.93 -9.37
CA ILE A 217 14.35 22.38 -9.16
C ILE A 217 15.82 22.80 -8.97
N LYS A 218 16.61 22.03 -8.23
CA LYS A 218 18.04 22.29 -8.05
C LYS A 218 18.81 22.19 -9.36
N ASP A 219 18.50 21.19 -10.19
CA ASP A 219 19.11 21.00 -11.50
C ASP A 219 18.82 22.18 -12.45
N GLU A 220 17.59 22.70 -12.43
CA GLU A 220 17.23 23.93 -13.15
C GLU A 220 18.04 25.14 -12.66
N LEU A 221 18.21 25.29 -11.34
CA LEU A 221 19.03 26.37 -10.77
C LEU A 221 20.50 26.26 -11.17
N TYR A 222 21.08 25.06 -11.16
CA TYR A 222 22.46 24.85 -11.62
C TYR A 222 22.64 25.23 -13.10
N ARG A 223 21.67 24.87 -13.95
CA ARG A 223 21.67 25.28 -15.36
C ARG A 223 21.62 26.80 -15.50
N LEU A 224 20.73 27.47 -14.77
CA LEU A 224 20.65 28.94 -14.78
C LEU A 224 21.94 29.58 -14.30
N ILE A 225 22.58 29.04 -13.25
CA ILE A 225 23.87 29.53 -12.76
C ILE A 225 24.94 29.49 -13.86
N HIS A 226 25.03 28.38 -14.59
CA HIS A 226 25.98 28.24 -15.70
C HIS A 226 25.68 29.27 -16.80
N GLU A 227 24.44 29.33 -17.28
CA GLU A 227 24.05 30.23 -18.37
C GLU A 227 24.24 31.71 -18.05
N ILE A 228 24.03 32.13 -16.80
CA ILE A 228 24.25 33.51 -16.36
C ILE A 228 25.75 33.79 -16.24
N SER A 229 26.51 32.84 -15.70
CA SER A 229 27.94 33.01 -15.45
C SER A 229 28.77 33.08 -16.73
N ASP A 230 28.30 32.47 -17.83
CA ASP A 230 28.91 32.53 -19.16
C ASP A 230 28.86 33.95 -19.77
N VAL A 231 27.88 34.76 -19.38
CA VAL A 231 27.70 36.12 -19.90
C VAL A 231 28.47 37.12 -19.04
N LYS A 232 29.64 37.56 -19.50
CA LYS A 232 30.47 38.55 -18.81
C LYS A 232 30.07 39.98 -19.20
N LEU A 233 29.56 40.74 -18.24
CA LEU A 233 29.23 42.16 -18.36
C LEU A 233 29.92 42.96 -17.24
N PRO A 234 30.33 44.20 -17.49
CA PRO A 234 30.92 45.07 -16.46
C PRO A 234 29.88 45.51 -15.42
N SER A 235 30.33 45.90 -14.22
CA SER A 235 29.43 46.51 -13.23
C SER A 235 29.03 47.91 -13.67
N TYR A 236 27.77 48.28 -13.44
CA TYR A 236 27.29 49.66 -13.67
C TYR A 236 28.13 50.70 -12.91
N SER A 237 28.63 50.35 -11.72
CA SER A 237 29.47 51.24 -10.90
C SER A 237 30.85 51.50 -11.50
N GLU A 238 31.40 50.56 -12.27
CA GLU A 238 32.67 50.70 -12.98
C GLU A 238 32.48 51.58 -14.22
N ILE A 239 31.44 51.30 -15.00
CA ILE A 239 31.08 52.06 -16.21
C ILE A 239 30.80 53.53 -15.89
N SER A 240 30.04 53.79 -14.82
CA SER A 240 29.72 55.16 -14.40
C SER A 240 30.95 55.95 -13.94
N LYS A 241 31.92 55.31 -13.27
CA LYS A 241 33.20 55.93 -12.91
C LYS A 241 34.06 56.24 -14.14
N GLU A 242 34.09 55.35 -15.13
CA GLU A 242 34.80 55.57 -16.39
C GLU A 242 34.21 56.76 -17.18
N LYS A 243 32.88 56.84 -17.33
CA LYS A 243 32.21 57.98 -18.01
C LYS A 243 32.48 59.32 -17.32
N ILE A 244 32.58 59.34 -15.98
CA ILE A 244 32.93 60.54 -15.21
C ILE A 244 34.41 60.91 -15.40
N ASN A 245 35.31 59.94 -15.56
CA ASN A 245 36.73 60.18 -15.79
C ASN A 245 37.05 60.62 -17.23
N ILE A 246 36.33 60.10 -18.24
CA ILE A 246 36.46 60.53 -19.64
C ILE A 246 36.00 61.99 -19.83
N GLY A 247 35.02 62.46 -19.04
CA GLY A 247 34.51 63.84 -19.09
C GLY A 247 35.42 64.91 -18.46
N LYS A 248 36.64 64.58 -18.01
CA LYS A 248 37.57 65.53 -17.38
C LYS A 248 38.63 66.11 -18.31
N ASP A 249 38.78 65.61 -19.54
CA ASP A 249 39.87 66.02 -20.44
C ASP A 249 39.45 66.86 -21.66
N ASP A 250 38.18 67.28 -21.74
CA ASP A 250 37.75 68.29 -22.71
C ASP A 250 37.29 69.57 -22.02
N THR A 251 38.08 70.63 -22.22
CA THR A 251 37.72 72.01 -21.90
C THR A 251 36.42 72.42 -22.58
N LYS A 252 35.28 72.22 -21.91
CA LYS A 252 34.05 73.02 -21.95
C LYS A 252 33.01 72.36 -21.02
N LEU A 253 32.81 72.93 -19.83
CA LEU A 253 31.60 72.68 -19.05
C LEU A 253 30.37 73.13 -19.85
N PRO A 254 29.40 72.26 -20.19
CA PRO A 254 28.03 72.70 -20.31
C PRO A 254 27.44 72.73 -18.90
N ARG A 255 27.11 73.94 -18.44
CA ARG A 255 26.21 74.14 -17.31
C ARG A 255 24.98 73.23 -17.49
N LEU A 256 24.66 72.46 -16.46
CA LEU A 256 23.45 71.64 -16.37
C LEU A 256 22.22 72.54 -16.62
N ASN A 257 21.75 72.59 -17.86
CA ASN A 257 20.45 73.14 -18.19
C ASN A 257 19.40 72.10 -17.79
N LEU A 258 18.89 72.24 -16.57
CA LEU A 258 17.63 71.66 -16.12
C LEU A 258 16.48 72.21 -16.97
N SER A 259 16.29 71.67 -18.18
CA SER A 259 15.03 71.79 -18.92
C SER A 259 15.01 70.82 -20.11
N VAL A 260 14.87 69.52 -19.84
CA VAL A 260 14.35 68.57 -20.84
C VAL A 260 13.02 68.05 -20.30
N LYS A 261 11.93 68.67 -20.75
CA LYS A 261 10.58 68.14 -20.59
C LYS A 261 10.51 66.80 -21.34
N ASN A 262 9.99 65.77 -20.68
CA ASN A 262 9.54 64.47 -21.23
C ASN A 262 10.49 63.26 -21.22
N VAL A 263 11.62 63.26 -20.49
CA VAL A 263 12.39 62.02 -20.27
C VAL A 263 12.11 61.49 -18.87
N SER A 264 11.43 60.34 -18.78
CA SER A 264 11.24 59.64 -17.50
C SER A 264 12.60 59.30 -16.91
N PRO A 265 12.86 59.61 -15.62
CA PRO A 265 14.15 59.32 -15.01
C PRO A 265 14.39 57.80 -15.00
N MET A 266 15.60 57.38 -15.34
CA MET A 266 15.99 55.97 -15.46
C MET A 266 16.91 55.56 -14.32
N ALA A 267 16.82 54.29 -13.90
CA ALA A 267 17.69 53.67 -12.91
C ALA A 267 18.35 52.42 -13.49
N SER A 268 19.56 52.10 -13.04
CA SER A 268 20.18 50.81 -13.37
C SER A 268 19.33 49.65 -12.82
N LYS A 269 19.27 48.55 -13.57
CA LYS A 269 18.68 47.29 -13.08
C LYS A 269 19.65 46.45 -12.24
N GLU A 270 20.92 46.85 -12.12
CA GLU A 270 21.89 46.14 -11.28
C GLU A 270 21.41 46.10 -9.81
N LEU A 271 21.39 44.90 -9.24
CA LEU A 271 20.91 44.69 -7.87
C LEU A 271 21.80 45.42 -6.87
N SER A 272 21.22 45.91 -5.76
CA SER A 272 22.02 46.49 -4.69
C SER A 272 22.94 45.46 -4.03
N ASN A 273 24.11 45.89 -3.54
CA ASN A 273 25.07 45.00 -2.86
C ASN A 273 24.44 44.21 -1.72
N GLN A 274 23.47 44.79 -1.00
CA GLN A 274 22.73 44.09 0.06
C GLN A 274 21.93 42.91 -0.49
N LYS A 275 21.15 43.12 -1.57
CA LYS A 275 20.37 42.05 -2.21
C LYS A 275 21.28 40.99 -2.82
N GLN A 276 22.38 41.39 -3.46
CA GLN A 276 23.36 40.45 -4.00
C GLN A 276 23.92 39.55 -2.89
N THR A 277 24.33 40.13 -1.76
CA THR A 277 24.86 39.39 -0.61
C THR A 277 23.84 38.40 -0.05
N GLU A 278 22.57 38.80 0.06
CA GLU A 278 21.47 37.92 0.49
C GLU A 278 21.29 36.73 -0.45
N ILE A 279 21.30 36.97 -1.76
CA ILE A 279 21.15 35.91 -2.78
C ILE A 279 22.36 34.97 -2.78
N ILE A 280 23.58 35.49 -2.65
CA ILE A 280 24.82 34.70 -2.55
C ILE A 280 24.74 33.77 -1.34
N GLN A 281 24.42 34.30 -0.15
CA GLN A 281 24.30 33.52 1.08
C GLN A 281 23.23 32.43 0.94
N LYS A 282 22.05 32.79 0.42
CA LYS A 282 20.96 31.84 0.20
C LYS A 282 21.34 30.75 -0.80
N THR A 283 22.03 31.10 -1.88
CA THR A 283 22.52 30.15 -2.88
C THR A 283 23.50 29.17 -2.26
N ASN A 284 24.42 29.67 -1.44
CA ASN A 284 25.37 28.82 -0.73
C ASN A 284 24.67 27.84 0.23
N ILE A 285 23.70 28.31 1.00
CA ILE A 285 22.94 27.47 1.95
C ILE A 285 22.13 26.38 1.22
N LEU A 286 21.43 26.73 0.13
CA LEU A 286 20.48 25.81 -0.52
C LEU A 286 21.13 24.89 -1.56
N LEU A 287 22.19 25.35 -2.23
CA LEU A 287 22.85 24.67 -3.35
C LEU A 287 24.32 24.35 -3.11
N GLY A 288 24.96 24.91 -2.06
CA GLY A 288 26.39 24.71 -1.83
C GLY A 288 27.30 25.43 -2.85
N VAL A 289 26.77 26.43 -3.56
CA VAL A 289 27.50 27.21 -4.56
C VAL A 289 27.82 28.60 -4.02
N ASP A 290 29.07 29.02 -4.14
CA ASP A 290 29.48 30.39 -3.82
C ASP A 290 29.47 31.23 -5.10
N LEU A 291 28.55 32.19 -5.19
CA LEU A 291 28.39 33.04 -6.36
C LEU A 291 29.26 34.30 -6.23
N GLU A 292 29.97 34.64 -7.31
CA GLU A 292 30.68 35.91 -7.39
C GLU A 292 29.72 37.09 -7.59
N TYR A 293 30.08 38.28 -7.10
CA TYR A 293 29.34 39.53 -7.38
C TYR A 293 29.18 39.79 -8.91
N SER A 294 30.14 39.34 -9.71
CA SER A 294 30.14 39.42 -11.19
C SER A 294 28.93 38.74 -11.83
N PHE A 295 28.33 37.77 -11.14
CA PHE A 295 27.11 37.08 -11.56
C PHE A 295 25.95 38.06 -11.82
N PHE A 296 25.82 39.09 -10.98
CA PHE A 296 24.70 40.04 -11.01
C PHE A 296 24.95 41.26 -11.91
N HIS A 297 26.11 41.36 -12.54
CA HIS A 297 26.43 42.48 -13.42
C HIS A 297 25.57 42.42 -14.68
N VAL A 298 24.79 43.47 -14.93
CA VAL A 298 23.88 43.63 -16.09
C VAL A 298 24.30 44.77 -17.00
N GLY A 299 25.53 45.28 -16.86
CA GLY A 299 26.08 46.32 -17.72
C GLY A 299 25.35 47.66 -17.58
N GLU A 300 24.97 48.24 -18.70
CA GLU A 300 24.28 49.53 -18.79
C GLU A 300 22.76 49.40 -18.78
N LEU A 301 22.20 48.23 -18.44
CA LEU A 301 20.75 48.03 -18.46
C LEU A 301 20.04 49.00 -17.52
N MET A 302 19.13 49.81 -18.10
CA MET A 302 18.36 50.80 -17.36
C MET A 302 16.86 50.56 -17.49
N GLU A 303 16.13 50.87 -16.43
CA GLU A 303 14.67 50.82 -16.35
C GLU A 303 14.11 52.19 -15.96
N SER A 304 13.01 52.60 -16.59
CA SER A 304 12.30 53.83 -16.21
C SER A 304 11.74 53.75 -14.77
N MET A 305 12.03 54.75 -13.94
CA MET A 305 11.57 54.84 -12.56
C MET A 305 10.08 55.19 -12.41
N VAL A 306 9.42 55.62 -13.49
CA VAL A 306 8.01 56.05 -13.47
C VAL A 306 7.19 55.21 -14.44
N THR A 307 6.11 54.60 -13.94
CA THR A 307 5.06 53.95 -14.75
C THR A 307 3.86 54.88 -14.88
N PHE A 308 3.38 55.14 -16.10
CA PHE A 308 2.09 55.81 -16.29
C PHE A 308 0.97 54.77 -16.23
N SER A 309 0.13 54.84 -15.20
CA SER A 309 -1.02 53.96 -15.01
C SER A 309 -2.31 54.70 -15.35
N HIS A 310 -2.98 54.27 -16.42
CA HIS A 310 -4.33 54.73 -16.78
C HIS A 310 -5.34 53.60 -16.50
N PRO A 311 -6.62 53.87 -16.16
CA PRO A 311 -7.60 52.83 -15.79
C PRO A 311 -7.85 51.75 -16.85
N LEU A 312 -7.49 52.02 -18.11
CA LEU A 312 -7.72 51.12 -19.24
C LEU A 312 -6.42 50.49 -19.80
N PHE A 313 -5.23 51.05 -19.51
CA PHE A 313 -3.95 50.54 -20.02
C PHE A 313 -2.77 50.91 -19.10
N LYS A 314 -1.91 49.93 -18.81
CA LYS A 314 -0.54 50.16 -18.26
C LYS A 314 0.45 50.26 -19.42
N THR A 315 1.34 51.25 -19.36
CA THR A 315 2.57 51.20 -20.16
C THR A 315 3.61 50.38 -19.39
N PRO A 316 4.19 49.31 -19.98
CA PRO A 316 5.28 48.60 -19.34
C PRO A 316 6.45 49.55 -19.12
N LYS A 317 7.24 49.32 -18.06
CA LYS A 317 8.44 50.11 -17.81
C LYS A 317 9.34 50.06 -19.04
N LYS A 318 9.84 51.22 -19.46
CA LYS A 318 10.76 51.30 -20.58
C LYS A 318 12.11 50.75 -20.14
N ILE A 319 12.62 49.78 -20.87
CA ILE A 319 13.93 49.17 -20.63
C ILE A 319 14.87 49.59 -21.76
N GLU A 320 16.00 50.21 -21.43
CA GLU A 320 17.07 50.55 -22.39
C GLU A 320 18.32 49.72 -22.09
N GLY A 321 18.86 49.09 -23.13
CA GLY A 321 20.00 48.18 -23.06
C GLY A 321 20.08 47.31 -24.32
N SER A 322 21.20 46.60 -24.46
CA SER A 322 21.42 45.59 -25.48
C SER A 322 20.54 44.35 -25.26
N THR A 323 20.43 43.49 -26.27
CA THR A 323 19.70 42.22 -26.16
C THR A 323 20.35 41.30 -25.13
N VAL A 324 21.68 41.21 -25.12
CA VAL A 324 22.46 40.39 -24.18
C VAL A 324 22.25 40.83 -22.73
N GLU A 325 22.22 42.13 -22.46
CA GLU A 325 21.94 42.68 -21.11
C GLU A 325 20.54 42.31 -20.64
N ARG A 326 19.52 42.44 -21.51
CA ARG A 326 18.13 42.07 -21.20
C ARG A 326 17.98 40.58 -20.91
N GLU A 327 18.56 39.74 -21.76
CA GLU A 327 18.52 38.27 -21.60
C GLU A 327 19.19 37.84 -20.29
N LYS A 328 20.33 38.43 -19.94
CA LYS A 328 21.00 38.12 -18.67
C LYS A 328 20.17 38.55 -17.46
N ASP A 329 19.60 39.75 -17.47
CA ASP A 329 18.73 40.26 -16.39
C ASP A 329 17.46 39.41 -16.21
N GLU A 330 16.86 38.94 -17.30
CA GLU A 330 15.72 38.02 -17.26
C GLU A 330 16.10 36.69 -16.61
N LYS A 331 17.25 36.10 -17.00
CA LYS A 331 17.76 34.87 -16.38
C LYS A 331 18.08 35.05 -14.91
N ILE A 332 18.71 36.17 -14.51
CA ILE A 332 18.96 36.49 -13.10
C ILE A 332 17.63 36.59 -12.33
N THR A 333 16.63 37.26 -12.90
CA THR A 333 15.30 37.37 -12.29
C THR A 333 14.64 36.01 -12.09
N ASN A 334 14.69 35.15 -13.13
CA ASN A 334 14.19 33.78 -13.05
C ASN A 334 14.93 32.96 -11.99
N PHE A 335 16.26 33.04 -11.95
CA PHE A 335 17.08 32.39 -10.94
C PHE A 335 16.66 32.79 -9.52
N ILE A 336 16.48 34.09 -9.26
CA ILE A 336 16.05 34.59 -7.94
C ILE A 336 14.67 34.06 -7.55
N TYR A 337 13.73 34.04 -8.50
CA TYR A 337 12.39 33.51 -8.28
C TYR A 337 12.43 32.02 -7.95
N LYS A 338 13.12 31.21 -8.77
CA LYS A 338 13.29 29.77 -8.57
C LYS A 338 14.03 29.43 -7.27
N LEU A 339 15.03 30.23 -6.89
CA LEU A 339 15.75 30.07 -5.62
C LEU A 339 14.82 30.32 -4.43
N LYS A 340 13.92 31.29 -4.55
CA LYS A 340 12.89 31.57 -3.54
C LYS A 340 11.85 30.44 -3.47
N GLU A 341 11.38 29.94 -4.61
CA GLU A 341 10.50 28.77 -4.66
C GLU A 341 11.13 27.55 -3.96
N LEU A 342 12.40 27.24 -4.26
CA LEU A 342 13.12 26.13 -3.61
C LEU A 342 13.14 26.27 -2.08
N GLU A 343 13.48 27.46 -1.57
CA GLU A 343 13.44 27.74 -0.13
C GLU A 343 12.04 27.49 0.45
N ASP A 344 11.00 27.99 -0.23
CA ASP A 344 9.62 27.89 0.25
C ASP A 344 9.11 26.44 0.26
N TYR A 345 9.44 25.65 -0.77
CA TYR A 345 9.13 24.21 -0.79
C TYR A 345 9.85 23.46 0.34
N LEU A 346 11.15 23.70 0.52
CA LEU A 346 11.93 23.06 1.59
C LEU A 346 11.34 23.39 2.97
N ASN A 347 10.98 24.66 3.21
CA ASN A 347 10.37 25.08 4.46
C ASN A 347 9.05 24.35 4.78
N ILE A 348 8.22 24.07 3.77
CA ILE A 348 6.96 23.32 3.97
C ILE A 348 7.23 21.81 4.10
N PHE A 349 8.15 21.26 3.32
CA PHE A 349 8.52 19.84 3.41
C PHE A 349 9.18 19.49 4.74
N GLU A 350 10.06 20.34 5.27
CA GLU A 350 10.64 20.18 6.61
C GLU A 350 9.55 20.28 7.68
N TYR A 351 8.63 21.24 7.53
CA TYR A 351 7.50 21.39 8.45
C TYR A 351 6.65 20.11 8.53
N ILE A 352 6.25 19.54 7.38
CA ILE A 352 5.50 18.28 7.32
C ILE A 352 6.35 17.09 7.81
N GLY A 353 7.63 17.04 7.43
CA GLY A 353 8.56 15.98 7.80
C GLY A 353 8.83 15.88 9.31
N ASN A 354 8.47 16.90 10.10
CA ASN A 354 8.57 16.86 11.56
C ASN A 354 7.47 16.02 12.23
N TYR A 355 6.37 15.72 11.54
CA TYR A 355 5.25 14.93 12.05
C TYR A 355 5.41 13.45 11.70
N TYR A 356 4.95 12.59 12.61
CA TYR A 356 4.68 11.19 12.30
C TYR A 356 3.40 11.09 11.49
N ILE A 357 3.32 10.05 10.65
CA ILE A 357 2.11 9.75 9.87
C ILE A 357 1.48 8.45 10.36
N ALA A 358 0.15 8.40 10.42
CA ALA A 358 -0.63 7.17 10.56
C ALA A 358 -1.41 6.90 9.25
N PRO A 359 -0.93 5.98 8.40
CA PRO A 359 -1.57 5.65 7.14
C PRO A 359 -2.62 4.55 7.35
N LEU A 360 -3.86 4.94 7.58
CA LEU A 360 -4.96 4.04 7.91
C LEU A 360 -5.79 3.66 6.69
N SER A 361 -6.32 2.45 6.73
CA SER A 361 -7.30 1.93 5.77
C SER A 361 -8.44 1.24 6.50
N LEU A 362 -9.66 1.45 6.02
CA LEU A 362 -10.84 0.71 6.41
C LEU A 362 -10.99 -0.51 5.49
N GLN A 363 -11.15 -1.69 6.07
CA GLN A 363 -11.29 -2.95 5.35
C GLN A 363 -12.63 -3.58 5.65
N ASN A 364 -13.24 -4.18 4.63
CA ASN A 364 -14.35 -5.10 4.80
C ASN A 364 -13.84 -6.52 4.54
N ILE A 365 -13.53 -7.24 5.60
CA ILE A 365 -13.08 -8.64 5.50
C ILE A 365 -14.24 -9.64 5.61
N GLY A 366 -15.44 -9.14 5.88
CA GLY A 366 -16.68 -9.92 5.91
C GLY A 366 -17.24 -10.26 4.53
N LYS A 367 -18.46 -10.81 4.54
CA LYS A 367 -19.22 -11.21 3.35
C LYS A 367 -20.35 -10.23 2.99
N VAL A 368 -20.65 -9.27 3.86
CA VAL A 368 -21.77 -8.33 3.75
C VAL A 368 -21.29 -6.97 3.28
N PHE A 369 -22.06 -6.36 2.37
CA PHE A 369 -21.86 -4.97 1.95
C PHE A 369 -22.22 -3.99 3.07
N ASN A 370 -21.38 -2.99 3.30
CA ASN A 370 -21.61 -1.96 4.31
C ASN A 370 -21.83 -0.59 3.67
N GLU A 371 -22.79 0.16 4.20
CA GLU A 371 -23.05 1.56 3.83
C GLU A 371 -23.23 2.42 5.07
N SER A 372 -23.11 3.74 4.88
CA SER A 372 -23.20 4.76 5.93
C SER A 372 -22.30 4.40 7.12
N ILE A 373 -21.03 4.18 6.83
CA ILE A 373 -20.05 3.69 7.79
C ILE A 373 -19.45 4.91 8.50
N THR A 374 -19.51 4.91 9.83
CA THR A 374 -18.84 5.91 10.67
C THR A 374 -17.70 5.24 11.41
N VAL A 375 -16.50 5.81 11.35
CA VAL A 375 -15.32 5.33 12.06
C VAL A 375 -14.85 6.42 13.01
N LYS A 376 -14.81 6.10 14.31
CA LYS A 376 -14.24 6.95 15.35
C LYS A 376 -12.88 6.42 15.75
N LEU A 377 -11.86 7.26 15.73
CA LEU A 377 -10.52 6.96 16.21
C LEU A 377 -10.25 7.79 17.47
N LYS A 378 -9.92 7.14 18.58
CA LYS A 378 -9.64 7.78 19.87
C LYS A 378 -8.14 7.76 20.13
N PHE A 379 -7.52 8.91 19.94
CA PHE A 379 -6.11 9.12 20.25
C PHE A 379 -5.94 9.56 21.70
N PRO A 380 -5.00 8.98 22.45
CA PRO A 380 -4.66 9.45 23.78
C PRO A 380 -4.27 10.94 23.78
N LYS A 381 -4.65 11.67 24.82
CA LYS A 381 -4.47 13.13 24.89
C LYS A 381 -3.02 13.62 24.85
N ASN A 382 -2.05 12.76 25.16
CA ASN A 382 -0.62 13.06 25.03
C ASN A 382 -0.13 13.06 23.57
N VAL A 383 -0.95 12.58 22.62
CA VAL A 383 -0.64 12.62 21.19
C VAL A 383 -1.16 13.94 20.60
N GLU A 384 -0.25 14.77 20.10
CA GLU A 384 -0.57 16.07 19.51
C GLU A 384 -0.91 15.89 18.02
N ILE A 385 -2.20 15.86 17.69
CA ILE A 385 -2.70 15.74 16.31
C ILE A 385 -2.68 17.11 15.61
N LEU A 386 -2.13 17.14 14.40
CA LEU A 386 -2.18 18.33 13.55
C LEU A 386 -3.55 18.46 12.89
N LYS A 387 -4.29 19.52 13.23
CA LYS A 387 -5.63 19.77 12.71
C LYS A 387 -5.58 20.58 11.41
N ALA A 388 -6.66 20.51 10.63
CA ALA A 388 -6.80 21.26 9.38
C ALA A 388 -6.51 22.76 9.56
N ASN A 389 -7.10 23.37 10.58
CA ASN A 389 -6.94 24.80 10.86
C ASN A 389 -5.56 25.20 11.37
N ASP A 390 -4.76 24.24 11.81
CA ASP A 390 -3.44 24.46 12.40
C ASP A 390 -2.31 24.21 11.38
N ILE A 391 -2.62 23.71 10.18
CA ILE A 391 -1.60 23.49 9.15
C ILE A 391 -1.06 24.85 8.66
N LYS A 392 0.27 24.93 8.51
CA LYS A 392 0.92 26.13 7.98
C LYS A 392 0.46 26.42 6.55
N ILE A 393 0.12 27.67 6.26
CA ILE A 393 -0.20 28.13 4.91
C ILE A 393 1.12 28.35 4.14
N PRO A 394 1.31 27.76 2.96
CA PRO A 394 2.46 28.04 2.11
C PRO A 394 2.52 29.52 1.69
N PRO A 395 3.73 30.03 1.40
CA PRO A 395 3.92 31.35 0.82
C PRO A 395 3.09 31.56 -0.48
N PRO A 396 2.67 32.80 -0.78
CA PRO A 396 1.75 33.08 -1.90
C PRO A 396 2.23 32.63 -3.28
N ASN A 397 3.54 32.54 -3.49
CA ASN A 397 4.16 32.09 -4.74
C ASN A 397 4.03 30.58 -4.99
N ILE A 398 3.76 29.78 -3.95
CA ILE A 398 3.67 28.32 -4.06
C ILE A 398 2.38 27.71 -3.50
N VAL A 399 1.52 28.50 -2.86
CA VAL A 399 0.28 28.00 -2.22
C VAL A 399 -0.65 27.28 -3.20
N GLU A 400 -0.73 27.75 -4.44
CA GLU A 400 -1.51 27.08 -5.49
C GLU A 400 -0.98 25.68 -5.79
N GLU A 401 0.34 25.44 -5.75
CA GLU A 401 0.92 24.11 -6.02
C GLU A 401 0.61 23.09 -4.92
N PHE A 402 0.36 23.56 -3.70
CA PHE A 402 -0.07 22.71 -2.57
C PHE A 402 -1.58 22.50 -2.55
N THR A 403 -2.32 23.42 -3.16
CA THR A 403 -3.77 23.34 -3.27
C THR A 403 -4.08 22.56 -4.54
N ASP A 404 -4.69 21.38 -4.44
CA ASP A 404 -4.97 20.51 -5.60
C ASP A 404 -3.79 19.75 -6.22
N GLY A 405 -2.55 20.05 -5.82
CA GLY A 405 -1.34 19.37 -6.30
C GLY A 405 -0.64 18.52 -5.23
N ILE A 406 0.43 19.07 -4.67
CA ILE A 406 1.46 18.35 -3.90
C ILE A 406 0.89 17.56 -2.71
N PHE A 407 -0.05 18.12 -1.93
CA PHE A 407 -0.58 17.42 -0.76
C PHE A 407 -1.38 16.17 -1.07
N ASN A 408 -2.01 16.10 -2.25
CA ASN A 408 -2.65 14.86 -2.69
C ASN A 408 -1.63 13.73 -2.84
N PHE A 409 -0.40 14.02 -3.25
CA PHE A 409 0.66 13.02 -3.41
C PHE A 409 1.37 12.64 -2.12
N ILE A 410 1.52 13.57 -1.18
CA ILE A 410 2.36 13.36 0.01
C ILE A 410 1.56 13.04 1.28
N LEU A 411 0.29 13.45 1.36
CA LEU A 411 -0.59 13.25 2.51
C LEU A 411 -1.73 12.25 2.27
N ARG A 412 -1.80 11.59 1.11
CA ARG A 412 -2.80 10.55 0.85
C ARG A 412 -2.17 9.22 0.49
N GLN A 413 -2.93 8.15 0.73
CA GLN A 413 -2.64 6.84 0.19
C GLN A 413 -3.15 6.77 -1.25
N ASN A 414 -2.24 6.61 -2.21
CA ASN A 414 -2.60 6.39 -3.60
C ASN A 414 -3.21 4.99 -3.78
N LYS A 415 -4.07 4.85 -4.78
CA LYS A 415 -4.71 3.60 -5.16
C LYS A 415 -3.66 2.60 -5.61
N ASP A 416 -3.80 1.37 -5.16
CA ASP A 416 -3.02 0.24 -5.64
C ASP A 416 -3.89 -1.02 -5.79
N SER A 417 -3.26 -2.19 -5.94
CA SER A 417 -3.97 -3.46 -6.09
C SER A 417 -4.73 -3.92 -4.84
N LEU A 418 -4.45 -3.31 -3.68
CA LEU A 418 -4.97 -3.70 -2.38
C LEU A 418 -5.92 -2.67 -1.78
N VAL A 419 -5.73 -1.37 -2.05
CA VAL A 419 -6.50 -0.27 -1.44
C VAL A 419 -7.04 0.68 -2.51
N GLN A 420 -8.32 1.03 -2.40
CA GLN A 420 -8.95 2.11 -3.15
C GLN A 420 -8.71 3.47 -2.48
N GLU A 421 -8.62 4.53 -3.29
CA GLU A 421 -8.61 5.91 -2.80
C GLU A 421 -9.99 6.32 -2.27
N ASN A 422 -10.02 6.98 -1.10
CA ASN A 422 -11.20 7.69 -0.61
C ASN A 422 -11.07 9.18 -0.93
N PHE A 423 -11.25 9.51 -2.20
CA PHE A 423 -11.14 10.90 -2.65
C PHE A 423 -12.17 11.20 -3.73
N ASN A 424 -12.99 12.22 -3.46
CA ASN A 424 -13.77 12.90 -4.48
C ASN A 424 -13.09 14.23 -4.78
N TYR A 425 -12.46 14.32 -5.95
CA TYR A 425 -11.85 15.54 -6.45
C TYR A 425 -12.91 16.62 -6.64
N ILE A 426 -12.77 17.73 -5.90
CA ILE A 426 -13.55 18.95 -6.14
C ILE A 426 -12.60 19.93 -6.83
N PRO A 427 -12.72 20.14 -8.16
CA PRO A 427 -11.86 21.09 -8.85
C PRO A 427 -12.02 22.47 -8.22
N LEU A 428 -10.90 23.08 -7.85
CA LEU A 428 -10.89 24.49 -7.53
C LEU A 428 -11.12 25.30 -8.83
N PRO A 429 -11.85 26.41 -8.78
CA PRO A 429 -12.06 27.25 -9.94
C PRO A 429 -10.72 27.80 -10.45
N SER A 430 -10.27 27.33 -11.62
CA SER A 430 -9.07 27.82 -12.30
C SER A 430 -9.24 29.30 -12.68
N TYR A 431 -8.32 30.16 -12.24
CA TYR A 431 -8.26 31.55 -12.65
C TYR A 431 -7.16 31.77 -13.67
N GLY A 432 -7.57 32.08 -14.90
CA GLY A 432 -6.67 32.58 -15.94
C GLY A 432 -6.02 33.89 -15.51
N GLY A 433 -4.71 34.00 -15.75
CA GLY A 433 -3.88 35.12 -15.29
C GLY A 433 -4.41 36.48 -15.74
N VAL A 434 -4.60 37.38 -14.77
CA VAL A 434 -4.83 38.81 -14.99
C VAL A 434 -3.79 39.59 -14.20
N ILE A 435 -3.30 40.70 -14.77
CA ILE A 435 -2.18 41.52 -14.30
C ILE A 435 -2.67 42.52 -13.22
N GLU A 436 -2.05 42.54 -12.04
CA GLU A 436 -2.65 43.11 -10.81
C GLU A 436 -2.16 44.52 -10.37
N MET A 437 -3.06 45.25 -9.68
CA MET A 437 -2.81 46.37 -8.76
C MET A 437 -2.49 45.89 -7.32
N TYR A 438 -1.94 46.75 -6.45
CA TYR A 438 -1.61 46.38 -5.06
C TYR A 438 -2.83 45.98 -4.20
N GLN A 439 -3.99 46.61 -4.40
CA GLN A 439 -5.24 46.20 -3.75
C GLN A 439 -5.69 44.81 -4.25
N GLU A 440 -5.58 44.56 -5.56
CA GLU A 440 -5.92 43.26 -6.17
C GLU A 440 -4.97 42.14 -5.73
N TYR A 441 -3.68 42.43 -5.54
CA TYR A 441 -2.71 41.46 -5.02
C TYR A 441 -3.08 40.99 -3.60
N ILE A 442 -3.42 41.92 -2.70
CA ILE A 442 -3.86 41.56 -1.34
C ILE A 442 -5.16 40.73 -1.40
N GLU A 443 -6.10 41.11 -2.26
CA GLU A 443 -7.34 40.36 -2.47
C GLU A 443 -7.07 38.95 -3.02
N LYS A 444 -6.17 38.80 -4.00
CA LYS A 444 -5.73 37.52 -4.53
C LYS A 444 -5.09 36.65 -3.45
N VAL A 445 -4.13 37.18 -2.70
CA VAL A 445 -3.46 36.42 -1.63
C VAL A 445 -4.47 35.97 -0.57
N ASN A 446 -5.40 36.84 -0.17
CA ASN A 446 -6.46 36.48 0.77
C ASN A 446 -7.37 35.36 0.23
N LYS A 447 -7.69 35.41 -1.06
CA LYS A 447 -8.46 34.37 -1.73
C LYS A 447 -7.70 33.04 -1.77
N LEU A 448 -6.43 33.04 -2.19
CA LEU A 448 -5.59 31.84 -2.19
C LEU A 448 -5.49 31.19 -0.81
N ASN A 449 -5.34 32.00 0.25
CA ASN A 449 -5.33 31.50 1.62
C ASN A 449 -6.68 30.91 2.05
N THR A 450 -7.79 31.45 1.53
CA THR A 450 -9.15 30.94 1.80
C THR A 450 -9.37 29.62 1.07
N ASP A 451 -9.03 29.56 -0.22
CA ASP A 451 -9.12 28.35 -1.04
C ASP A 451 -8.25 27.24 -0.46
N TYR A 452 -7.04 27.57 0.01
CA TYR A 452 -6.16 26.64 0.72
C TYR A 452 -6.82 26.05 1.98
N LYS A 453 -7.44 26.89 2.82
CA LYS A 453 -8.10 26.41 4.05
C LYS A 453 -9.24 25.43 3.72
N HIS A 454 -10.09 25.78 2.76
CA HIS A 454 -11.16 24.89 2.32
C HIS A 454 -10.64 23.58 1.73
N TYR A 455 -9.54 23.65 0.96
CA TYR A 455 -8.88 22.47 0.45
C TYR A 455 -8.36 21.56 1.57
N ILE A 456 -7.71 22.11 2.61
CA ILE A 456 -7.19 21.32 3.73
C ILE A 456 -8.33 20.71 4.57
N GLU A 457 -9.40 21.45 4.82
CA GLU A 457 -10.60 20.92 5.49
C GLU A 457 -11.17 19.70 4.72
N SER A 458 -11.24 19.82 3.39
CA SER A 458 -11.66 18.73 2.49
C SER A 458 -10.64 17.60 2.38
N LEU A 459 -9.34 17.88 2.47
CA LEU A 459 -8.26 16.89 2.43
C LEU A 459 -8.33 15.97 3.65
N PHE A 460 -8.48 16.55 4.84
CA PHE A 460 -8.58 15.77 6.07
C PHE A 460 -9.95 15.11 6.22
N ASN A 461 -11.03 15.80 5.83
CA ASN A 461 -12.41 15.31 5.84
C ASN A 461 -12.74 14.53 7.13
N VAL A 462 -12.54 15.20 8.26
CA VAL A 462 -12.63 14.63 9.60
C VAL A 462 -13.30 15.60 10.55
N GLU A 463 -14.18 15.08 11.40
CA GLU A 463 -14.72 15.81 12.53
C GLU A 463 -13.90 15.50 13.78
N ILE A 464 -13.57 16.52 14.59
CA ILE A 464 -12.70 16.37 15.76
C ILE A 464 -13.44 16.76 17.03
N TYR A 465 -13.46 15.84 18.00
CA TYR A 465 -14.06 16.01 19.31
C TYR A 465 -12.98 15.88 20.39
N ILE A 466 -12.96 16.81 21.35
CA ILE A 466 -12.01 16.79 22.46
C ILE A 466 -12.73 16.26 23.71
N GLU A 467 -12.32 15.09 24.17
CA GLU A 467 -12.83 14.45 25.39
C GLU A 467 -11.82 14.60 26.55
N SER A 468 -12.16 14.07 27.74
CA SER A 468 -11.30 14.17 28.93
C SER A 468 -9.92 13.56 28.69
N ASP A 469 -9.91 12.35 28.12
CA ASP A 469 -8.73 11.48 28.01
C ASP A 469 -8.30 11.24 26.55
N TYR A 470 -9.16 11.59 25.58
CA TYR A 470 -8.96 11.32 24.17
C TYR A 470 -9.22 12.54 23.29
N THR A 471 -8.50 12.60 22.17
CA THR A 471 -8.91 13.36 20.98
C THR A 471 -9.56 12.37 20.02
N VAL A 472 -10.83 12.57 19.70
CA VAL A 472 -11.62 11.67 18.86
C VAL A 472 -11.73 12.25 17.45
N LEU A 473 -11.32 11.46 16.47
CA LEU A 473 -11.43 11.77 15.04
C LEU A 473 -12.53 10.91 14.45
N GLU A 474 -13.58 11.53 13.92
CA GLU A 474 -14.72 10.86 13.30
C GLU A 474 -14.67 11.01 11.78
N TYR A 475 -14.74 9.89 11.08
CA TYR A 475 -14.73 9.79 9.63
C TYR A 475 -15.98 9.11 9.12
N TYR A 476 -16.49 9.59 7.99
CA TYR A 476 -17.63 9.00 7.29
C TYR A 476 -17.20 8.36 5.97
N PHE A 477 -17.63 7.12 5.74
CA PHE A 477 -17.46 6.40 4.49
C PHE A 477 -18.84 6.02 3.95
N LYS A 478 -19.07 6.33 2.67
CA LYS A 478 -20.37 6.10 2.04
C LYS A 478 -20.72 4.61 1.98
N GLU A 479 -19.79 3.79 1.47
CA GLU A 479 -20.00 2.36 1.24
C GLU A 479 -18.67 1.61 1.15
N LEU A 480 -18.71 0.30 1.38
CA LEU A 480 -17.57 -0.61 1.21
C LEU A 480 -18.04 -2.04 0.90
N ASN A 481 -17.65 -2.58 -0.27
CA ASN A 481 -18.03 -3.94 -0.66
C ASN A 481 -17.21 -5.01 0.10
N PRO A 482 -17.72 -6.25 0.17
CA PRO A 482 -16.96 -7.37 0.73
C PRO A 482 -15.59 -7.54 0.07
N LYS A 483 -14.56 -7.76 0.89
CA LYS A 483 -13.16 -7.94 0.47
C LYS A 483 -12.53 -6.72 -0.21
N GLU A 484 -13.12 -5.54 -0.04
CA GLU A 484 -12.53 -4.28 -0.46
C GLU A 484 -11.91 -3.53 0.71
N ASN A 485 -10.89 -2.76 0.39
CA ASN A 485 -10.21 -1.89 1.33
C ASN A 485 -10.20 -0.48 0.76
N ILE A 486 -10.44 0.50 1.61
CA ILE A 486 -10.46 1.90 1.24
C ILE A 486 -9.58 2.71 2.19
N ALA A 487 -8.76 3.58 1.65
CA ALA A 487 -7.90 4.44 2.44
C ALA A 487 -8.72 5.45 3.27
N PHE A 488 -8.15 5.94 4.36
CA PHE A 488 -8.67 7.17 4.97
C PHE A 488 -8.40 8.36 4.01
N PRO A 489 -9.18 9.47 4.11
CA PRO A 489 -9.06 10.60 3.18
C PRO A 489 -7.64 11.16 3.06
N SER A 490 -6.89 11.12 4.16
CA SER A 490 -5.48 11.50 4.26
C SER A 490 -4.79 10.77 5.42
N PHE A 491 -3.47 10.86 5.47
CA PHE A 491 -2.68 10.43 6.61
C PHE A 491 -2.93 11.34 7.81
N ILE A 492 -3.07 10.74 8.99
CA ILE A 492 -3.16 11.52 10.23
C ILE A 492 -1.75 11.94 10.62
N LEU A 493 -1.53 13.25 10.74
CA LEU A 493 -0.26 13.86 11.13
C LEU A 493 -0.26 14.14 12.63
N PHE A 494 0.76 13.72 13.35
CA PHE A 494 0.84 13.95 14.80
C PHE A 494 2.27 13.98 15.34
N LYS A 495 2.41 14.42 16.59
CA LYS A 495 3.63 14.29 17.40
C LYS A 495 3.33 13.46 18.65
N SER A 496 4.27 12.59 18.99
CA SER A 496 4.28 11.82 20.23
C SER A 496 5.72 11.54 20.65
N THR A 497 5.95 11.31 21.94
CA THR A 497 7.23 10.86 22.49
C THR A 497 7.21 9.39 22.89
N ASP A 498 6.03 8.82 23.13
CA ASP A 498 5.84 7.45 23.61
C ASP A 498 5.00 6.64 22.61
N THR A 499 5.23 5.33 22.59
CA THR A 499 4.34 4.34 21.95
C THR A 499 2.95 4.43 22.55
N PHE A 500 1.91 4.37 21.72
CA PHE A 500 0.53 4.54 22.16
C PHE A 500 -0.42 3.63 21.38
N LYS A 501 -1.64 3.50 21.91
CA LYS A 501 -2.73 2.78 21.25
C LYS A 501 -3.79 3.76 20.75
N ILE A 502 -4.34 3.49 19.57
CA ILE A 502 -5.52 4.16 19.03
C ILE A 502 -6.68 3.18 19.18
N LEU A 503 -7.68 3.54 19.96
CA LEU A 503 -8.92 2.77 20.02
C LEU A 503 -9.81 3.20 18.86
N TYR A 504 -10.50 2.27 18.22
CA TYR A 504 -11.46 2.63 17.18
C TYR A 504 -12.83 2.00 17.41
N GLU A 505 -13.86 2.70 16.95
CA GLU A 505 -15.23 2.25 16.93
C GLU A 505 -15.78 2.40 15.50
N ILE A 506 -16.45 1.38 14.99
CA ILE A 506 -17.08 1.39 13.66
C ILE A 506 -18.57 1.13 13.83
N THR A 507 -19.40 1.96 13.21
CA THR A 507 -20.82 1.70 13.02
C THR A 507 -21.13 1.71 11.53
N SER A 508 -22.12 0.93 11.11
CA SER A 508 -22.63 0.91 9.74
C SER A 508 -24.10 0.54 9.79
N LYS A 509 -24.89 1.01 8.82
CA LYS A 509 -26.30 0.64 8.70
C LYS A 509 -26.54 -0.86 8.67
N ASN A 510 -25.60 -1.62 8.08
CA ASN A 510 -25.73 -3.07 7.92
C ASN A 510 -25.00 -3.85 9.02
N LEU A 511 -24.34 -3.16 9.97
CA LEU A 511 -23.75 -3.80 11.15
C LEU A 511 -24.79 -3.86 12.29
N PRO A 512 -25.04 -5.05 12.87
CA PRO A 512 -26.02 -5.18 13.95
C PRO A 512 -25.56 -4.50 15.25
N ASP A 513 -24.26 -4.58 15.54
CA ASP A 513 -23.61 -4.00 16.70
C ASP A 513 -22.41 -3.14 16.26
N ARG A 514 -21.99 -2.21 17.13
CA ARG A 514 -20.75 -1.47 16.92
C ARG A 514 -19.55 -2.42 16.99
N VAL A 515 -18.58 -2.22 16.09
CA VAL A 515 -17.31 -2.94 16.11
C VAL A 515 -16.29 -2.09 16.84
N GLU A 516 -15.57 -2.68 17.78
CA GLU A 516 -14.51 -2.02 18.53
C GLU A 516 -13.17 -2.72 18.26
N GLY A 517 -12.09 -1.96 18.23
CA GLY A 517 -10.75 -2.53 18.11
C GLY A 517 -9.66 -1.56 18.53
N GLU A 518 -8.42 -2.02 18.44
CA GLU A 518 -7.24 -1.24 18.81
C GLU A 518 -6.13 -1.37 17.78
N LEU A 519 -5.37 -0.29 17.67
CA LEU A 519 -4.16 -0.18 16.87
C LEU A 519 -3.01 0.25 17.77
N GLU A 520 -1.82 -0.28 17.54
CA GLU A 520 -0.60 0.10 18.25
C GLU A 520 0.34 0.87 17.33
N TYR A 521 0.76 2.06 17.78
CA TYR A 521 1.74 2.88 17.08
C TYR A 521 3.04 2.96 17.89
N GLN A 522 4.12 2.43 17.33
CA GLN A 522 5.42 2.29 18.01
C GLN A 522 6.36 3.43 17.59
N ILE A 523 6.76 4.28 18.55
CA ILE A 523 7.64 5.44 18.32
C ILE A 523 9.11 5.04 18.10
#